data_AF-A0A519LC62-F1
#
_entry.id   AF-A0A519LC62-F1
#
_cell.length_a   1.000
_cell.length_b   1.000
_cell.length_c   1.000
_cell.angle_alpha   90.00
_cell.angle_beta   90.00
_cell.angle_gamma   90.00
#
_symmetry.space_group_name_H-M   'P 1'
#
loop_
_entity.id
_entity.type
_entity.pdbx_description
1 polymer ?
#
loop_
_entity_poly.entity_id
_entity_poly.type
_entity_poly.pdbx_seq_one_letter_code
_entity_poly.pdbx_strand_id
1 'polypeptide(L)'
;MFRHTILTAGAMAAAILLAGFQEAPAPAPPPQLTPALAALAEDAPAARDFDYMALKAEGVDLKAMSNAVWRRTMGPGRPQRCLTEAEAELQGNLAAAVDAADRATFDDDRAAASDAWSKWMLFAEGIENGQVVTEEPFKWASDRYTALAEEANPRARELLRRTAKDQLYRYAFSGGAQVWGELSPAAKERVNGRLIRATCMLDHDNTEWLKADVAANGWYTIPATGAAASNSAWLMAQHADNDRDFQRRVLAILEPLAASGDIRPANYAYLWDRVAVGENRPQRYATQGQCVAAGRWEPNTLEDPDRVEALRAEVEIGTLAEYQTRMHGHCTGFGG
;
A
#
# COMPACT_ATOMS: atom_id res chain seq x y z
N MET A 1 -4.75 -30.72 -87.67
CA MET A 1 -6.04 -31.45 -87.78
C MET A 1 -6.95 -31.00 -86.65
N PHE A 2 -8.11 -30.47 -87.03
CA PHE A 2 -9.33 -30.23 -86.24
C PHE A 2 -9.48 -30.97 -84.89
N ARG A 3 -9.86 -30.28 -83.81
CA ARG A 3 -11.27 -30.06 -83.39
C ARG A 3 -11.36 -29.32 -82.04
N HIS A 4 -12.36 -28.45 -81.92
CA HIS A 4 -12.80 -27.77 -80.71
C HIS A 4 -13.37 -28.74 -79.66
N THR A 5 -13.25 -28.39 -78.37
CA THR A 5 -14.27 -28.74 -77.35
C THR A 5 -14.32 -27.67 -76.26
N ILE A 6 -15.50 -27.06 -76.12
CA ILE A 6 -15.96 -26.19 -75.02
C ILE A 6 -16.27 -27.09 -73.82
N LEU A 7 -15.89 -26.73 -72.59
CA LEU A 7 -16.47 -27.26 -71.35
C LEU A 7 -16.36 -26.24 -70.19
N THR A 8 -17.49 -25.60 -69.92
CA THR A 8 -18.10 -25.26 -68.61
C THR A 8 -17.21 -24.90 -67.41
N ALA A 9 -17.34 -23.65 -66.95
CA ALA A 9 -16.94 -23.19 -65.64
C ALA A 9 -17.84 -23.80 -64.54
N GLY A 10 -17.23 -24.54 -63.61
CA GLY A 10 -17.87 -24.99 -62.37
C GLY A 10 -17.56 -24.02 -61.24
N ALA A 11 -18.61 -23.50 -60.59
CA ALA A 11 -18.50 -22.69 -59.38
C ALA A 11 -18.11 -23.59 -58.18
N MET A 12 -16.96 -23.35 -57.56
CA MET A 12 -16.66 -23.88 -56.22
C MET A 12 -17.24 -22.95 -55.17
N ALA A 13 -18.26 -23.42 -54.46
CA ALA A 13 -18.73 -22.80 -53.23
C ALA A 13 -17.68 -23.05 -52.12
N ALA A 14 -17.05 -21.98 -51.65
CA ALA A 14 -16.20 -22.02 -50.46
C ALA A 14 -17.10 -22.08 -49.21
N ALA A 15 -17.13 -23.24 -48.55
CA ALA A 15 -17.74 -23.40 -47.24
C ALA A 15 -16.83 -22.73 -46.19
N ILE A 16 -17.22 -21.55 -45.72
CA ILE A 16 -16.59 -20.90 -44.57
C ILE A 16 -17.07 -21.64 -43.32
N LEU A 17 -16.18 -22.43 -42.72
CA LEU A 17 -16.36 -22.99 -41.38
C LEU A 17 -16.30 -21.83 -40.37
N LEU A 18 -17.46 -21.35 -39.94
CA LEU A 18 -17.60 -20.51 -38.75
C LEU A 18 -17.31 -21.38 -37.53
N ALA A 19 -16.04 -21.42 -37.11
CA ALA A 19 -15.70 -21.88 -35.78
C ALA A 19 -16.28 -20.87 -34.77
N GLY A 20 -17.32 -21.29 -34.05
CA GLY A 20 -17.90 -20.48 -32.98
C GLY A 20 -16.86 -20.25 -31.89
N PHE A 21 -16.47 -19.00 -31.70
CA PHE A 21 -15.79 -18.59 -30.47
C PHE A 21 -16.80 -18.77 -29.33
N GLN A 22 -16.64 -19.81 -28.52
CA GLN A 22 -17.29 -19.85 -27.21
C GLN A 22 -16.69 -18.71 -26.38
N GLU A 23 -17.50 -17.70 -26.06
CA GLU A 23 -17.14 -16.70 -25.06
C GLU A 23 -16.74 -17.43 -23.78
N ALA A 24 -15.56 -17.09 -23.24
CA ALA A 24 -15.17 -17.59 -21.93
C ALA A 24 -16.28 -17.25 -20.92
N PRO A 25 -16.66 -18.17 -20.02
CA PRO A 25 -17.69 -17.88 -19.03
C PRO A 25 -17.32 -16.61 -18.27
N ALA A 26 -18.30 -15.71 -18.12
CA ALA A 26 -18.11 -14.47 -17.38
C ALA A 26 -17.49 -14.80 -16.00
N PRO A 27 -16.48 -14.03 -15.54
CA PRO A 27 -15.85 -14.30 -14.25
C PRO A 27 -16.92 -14.30 -13.16
N ALA A 28 -16.79 -15.25 -12.23
CA ALA A 28 -17.72 -15.34 -11.10
C ALA A 28 -17.80 -13.99 -10.38
N PRO A 29 -19.01 -13.60 -9.90
CA PRO A 29 -19.15 -12.36 -9.15
C PRO A 29 -18.22 -12.39 -7.93
N PRO A 30 -17.63 -11.24 -7.55
CA PRO A 30 -16.75 -11.18 -6.39
C PRO A 30 -17.50 -11.63 -5.13
N PRO A 31 -16.79 -12.23 -4.15
CA PRO A 31 -17.42 -12.73 -2.94
C PRO A 31 -18.12 -11.59 -2.19
N GLN A 32 -19.29 -11.89 -1.63
CA GLN A 32 -20.08 -10.97 -0.81
C GLN A 32 -20.22 -11.53 0.60
N LEU A 33 -20.24 -10.64 1.60
CA LEU A 33 -20.51 -11.04 2.97
C LEU A 33 -21.92 -11.63 3.08
N THR A 34 -22.08 -12.66 3.89
CA THR A 34 -23.40 -13.12 4.33
C THR A 34 -24.08 -12.01 5.16
N PRO A 35 -25.41 -11.99 5.28
CA PRO A 35 -26.10 -10.99 6.11
C PRO A 35 -25.59 -10.92 7.55
N ALA A 36 -25.23 -12.08 8.13
CA ALA A 36 -24.67 -12.15 9.48
C ALA A 36 -23.30 -11.45 9.55
N LEU A 37 -22.39 -11.74 8.62
CA LEU A 37 -21.06 -11.11 8.59
C LEU A 37 -21.15 -9.62 8.22
N ALA A 38 -22.12 -9.23 7.40
CA ALA A 38 -22.38 -7.83 7.08
C ALA A 38 -22.82 -7.04 8.32
N ALA A 39 -23.57 -7.64 9.25
CA ALA A 39 -23.91 -6.99 10.52
C ALA A 39 -22.68 -6.82 11.43
N LEU A 40 -21.80 -7.83 11.49
CA LEU A 40 -20.53 -7.74 12.24
C LEU A 40 -19.60 -6.64 11.68
N ALA A 41 -19.64 -6.38 10.37
CA ALA A 41 -18.85 -5.32 9.74
C ALA A 41 -19.24 -3.91 10.21
N GLU A 42 -20.35 -3.76 10.95
CA GLU A 42 -20.82 -2.49 11.50
C GLU A 42 -20.70 -2.44 13.04
N ASP A 43 -20.31 -3.53 13.71
CA ASP A 43 -20.26 -3.64 15.18
C ASP A 43 -18.95 -4.32 15.63
N ALA A 44 -17.99 -3.51 16.10
CA ALA A 44 -16.67 -4.00 16.48
C ALA A 44 -16.67 -4.94 17.70
N PRO A 45 -17.39 -4.63 18.81
CA PRO A 45 -17.60 -5.61 19.88
C PRO A 45 -18.17 -6.94 19.40
N ALA A 46 -19.23 -6.92 18.58
CA ALA A 46 -19.81 -8.16 18.07
C ALA A 46 -18.84 -8.92 17.17
N ALA A 47 -18.08 -8.22 16.31
CA ALA A 47 -17.05 -8.82 15.47
C ALA A 47 -15.92 -9.47 16.30
N ARG A 48 -15.57 -8.93 17.47
CA ARG A 48 -14.54 -9.51 18.36
C ARG A 48 -15.00 -10.79 19.05
N ASP A 49 -16.27 -10.83 19.44
CA ASP A 49 -16.85 -11.92 20.24
C ASP A 49 -17.45 -13.05 19.38
N PHE A 50 -17.52 -12.86 18.07
CA PHE A 50 -18.08 -13.84 17.14
C PHE A 50 -17.31 -15.17 17.09
N ASP A 51 -18.03 -16.27 16.91
CA ASP A 51 -17.47 -17.62 16.86
C ASP A 51 -16.97 -18.00 15.45
N TYR A 52 -15.76 -17.56 15.12
CA TYR A 52 -15.14 -17.84 13.82
C TYR A 52 -14.76 -19.32 13.60
N MET A 53 -14.55 -20.10 14.67
CA MET A 53 -14.22 -21.52 14.55
C MET A 53 -15.47 -22.37 14.28
N ALA A 54 -16.63 -21.98 14.83
CA ALA A 54 -17.91 -22.56 14.43
C ALA A 54 -18.21 -22.25 12.96
N LEU A 55 -18.01 -21.00 12.54
CA LEU A 55 -18.15 -20.60 11.14
C LEU A 55 -17.22 -21.41 10.20
N LYS A 56 -15.99 -21.69 10.65
CA LYS A 56 -15.05 -22.59 9.95
C LYS A 56 -15.61 -24.01 9.85
N ALA A 57 -16.15 -24.55 10.96
CA ALA A 57 -16.70 -25.90 11.01
C ALA A 57 -17.95 -26.08 10.13
N GLU A 58 -18.68 -25.00 9.85
CA GLU A 58 -19.79 -24.96 8.88
C GLU A 58 -19.31 -25.02 7.41
N GLY A 59 -18.01 -24.95 7.15
CA GLY A 59 -17.43 -25.02 5.80
C GLY A 59 -17.50 -23.71 5.02
N VAL A 60 -17.69 -22.57 5.70
CA VAL A 60 -17.66 -21.25 5.06
C VAL A 60 -16.26 -20.93 4.55
N ASP A 61 -16.16 -20.41 3.32
CA ASP A 61 -14.89 -19.92 2.76
C ASP A 61 -14.46 -18.61 3.45
N LEU A 62 -13.73 -18.75 4.55
CA LEU A 62 -13.27 -17.62 5.37
C LEU A 62 -12.32 -16.69 4.61
N LYS A 63 -11.52 -17.24 3.67
CA LYS A 63 -10.62 -16.43 2.84
C LYS A 63 -11.41 -15.55 1.89
N ALA A 64 -12.44 -16.11 1.24
CA ALA A 64 -13.36 -15.33 0.42
C ALA A 64 -14.11 -14.27 1.22
N MET A 65 -14.55 -14.59 2.45
CA MET A 65 -15.22 -13.61 3.32
C MET A 65 -14.26 -12.49 3.77
N SER A 66 -13.02 -12.82 4.15
CA SER A 66 -12.01 -11.81 4.50
C SER A 66 -11.73 -10.87 3.31
N ASN A 67 -11.63 -11.41 2.09
CA ASN A 67 -11.52 -10.61 0.87
C ASN A 67 -12.75 -9.73 0.63
N ALA A 68 -13.96 -10.26 0.88
CA ALA A 68 -15.21 -9.50 0.76
C ALA A 68 -15.24 -8.30 1.73
N VAL A 69 -14.69 -8.43 2.94
CA VAL A 69 -14.55 -7.29 3.87
C VAL A 69 -13.65 -6.21 3.25
N TRP A 70 -12.46 -6.59 2.77
CA TRP A 70 -11.54 -5.65 2.15
C TRP A 70 -12.16 -4.92 0.96
N ARG A 71 -12.92 -5.61 0.12
CA ARG A 71 -13.58 -5.02 -1.05
C ARG A 71 -14.58 -3.92 -0.69
N ARG A 72 -15.14 -3.90 0.52
CA ARG A 72 -16.02 -2.81 0.99
C ARG A 72 -15.30 -1.47 1.11
N THR A 73 -13.97 -1.47 1.14
CA THR A 73 -13.16 -0.25 1.08
C THR A 73 -13.10 0.36 -0.32
N MET A 74 -13.40 -0.43 -1.36
CA MET A 74 -13.35 -0.02 -2.76
C MET A 74 -14.78 0.26 -3.27
N GLY A 75 -15.23 1.51 -3.12
CA GLY A 75 -16.53 1.95 -3.63
C GLY A 75 -16.48 2.26 -5.13
N PRO A 76 -17.55 2.01 -5.90
CA PRO A 76 -17.62 2.42 -7.30
C PRO A 76 -17.40 3.93 -7.44
N GLY A 77 -16.37 4.31 -8.20
CA GLY A 77 -16.04 5.72 -8.45
C GLY A 77 -15.58 6.51 -7.22
N ARG A 78 -15.20 5.85 -6.12
CA ARG A 78 -14.67 6.50 -4.91
C ARG A 78 -13.24 6.04 -4.65
N PRO A 79 -12.36 6.91 -4.14
CA PRO A 79 -11.07 6.47 -3.64
C PRO A 79 -11.23 5.42 -2.54
N GLN A 80 -10.27 4.51 -2.45
CA GLN A 80 -10.26 3.50 -1.41
C GLN A 80 -10.26 4.17 -0.03
N ARG A 81 -11.14 3.73 0.87
CA ARG A 81 -11.16 4.21 2.26
C ARG A 81 -10.43 3.25 3.19
N CYS A 82 -10.09 3.71 4.39
CA CYS A 82 -9.63 2.82 5.44
C CYS A 82 -10.77 1.92 5.94
N LEU A 83 -10.43 0.75 6.45
CA LEU A 83 -11.36 -0.13 7.15
C LEU A 83 -11.88 0.57 8.41
N THR A 84 -13.17 0.39 8.71
CA THR A 84 -13.68 0.74 10.04
C THR A 84 -13.04 -0.18 11.09
N GLU A 85 -13.23 0.14 12.38
CA GLU A 85 -12.78 -0.75 13.45
C GLU A 85 -13.45 -2.12 13.34
N ALA A 86 -14.77 -2.14 13.11
CA ALA A 86 -15.55 -3.37 12.97
C ALA A 86 -15.11 -4.21 11.76
N GLU A 87 -14.86 -3.57 10.61
CA GLU A 87 -14.36 -4.26 9.42
C GLU A 87 -12.96 -4.82 9.63
N ALA A 88 -12.06 -4.10 10.31
CA ALA A 88 -10.72 -4.61 10.59
C ALA A 88 -10.74 -5.79 11.58
N GLU A 89 -11.58 -5.74 12.61
CA GLU A 89 -11.80 -6.88 13.51
C GLU A 89 -12.35 -8.08 12.74
N LEU A 90 -13.40 -7.87 11.92
CA LEU A 90 -13.98 -8.94 11.12
C LEU A 90 -12.98 -9.54 10.13
N GLN A 91 -12.27 -8.71 9.36
CA GLN A 91 -11.30 -9.16 8.36
C GLN A 91 -10.17 -9.97 9.00
N GLY A 92 -9.60 -9.46 10.09
CA GLY A 92 -8.47 -10.09 10.78
C GLY A 92 -8.86 -11.39 11.46
N ASN A 93 -10.06 -11.46 12.07
CA ASN A 93 -10.54 -12.70 12.66
C ASN A 93 -10.89 -13.77 11.62
N LEU A 94 -11.49 -13.39 10.48
CA LEU A 94 -11.71 -14.31 9.36
C LEU A 94 -10.38 -14.86 8.83
N ALA A 95 -9.38 -14.00 8.62
CA ALA A 95 -8.06 -14.40 8.13
C ALA A 95 -7.36 -15.34 9.12
N ALA A 96 -7.33 -14.99 10.41
CA ALA A 96 -6.68 -15.82 11.43
C ALA A 96 -7.36 -17.19 11.61
N ALA A 97 -8.69 -17.27 11.46
CA ALA A 97 -9.42 -18.53 11.55
C ALA A 97 -9.10 -19.49 10.38
N VAL A 98 -8.63 -19.01 9.23
CA VAL A 98 -8.22 -19.88 8.10
C VAL A 98 -7.15 -20.87 8.55
N ASP A 99 -6.10 -20.39 9.23
CA ASP A 99 -4.94 -21.18 9.59
C ASP A 99 -5.00 -21.78 11.01
N ALA A 100 -5.89 -21.29 11.87
CA ALA A 100 -6.04 -21.80 13.24
C ALA A 100 -6.46 -23.29 13.25
N ALA A 101 -5.71 -24.13 13.97
CA ALA A 101 -5.98 -25.56 14.08
C ALA A 101 -7.23 -25.86 14.91
N ASP A 102 -7.41 -25.13 16.01
CA ASP A 102 -8.52 -25.28 16.95
C ASP A 102 -8.85 -23.95 17.64
N ARG A 103 -9.86 -23.98 18.52
CA ARG A 103 -10.30 -22.81 19.29
C ARG A 103 -9.23 -22.28 20.22
N ALA A 104 -8.48 -23.16 20.88
CA ALA A 104 -7.43 -22.75 21.82
C ALA A 104 -6.34 -21.96 21.09
N THR A 105 -5.87 -22.46 19.94
CA THR A 105 -4.90 -21.78 19.09
C THR A 105 -5.42 -20.41 18.63
N PHE A 106 -6.67 -20.35 18.16
CA PHE A 106 -7.28 -19.08 17.73
C PHE A 106 -7.34 -18.03 18.85
N ASP A 107 -7.69 -18.47 20.07
CA ASP A 107 -7.79 -17.61 21.25
C ASP A 107 -6.41 -17.15 21.74
N ASP A 108 -5.42 -18.04 21.76
CA ASP A 108 -4.04 -17.75 22.13
C ASP A 108 -3.42 -16.72 21.16
N ASP A 109 -3.61 -16.91 19.85
CA ASP A 109 -3.13 -15.97 18.83
C ASP A 109 -3.77 -14.58 18.97
N ARG A 110 -5.06 -14.54 19.31
CA ARG A 110 -5.81 -13.30 19.55
C ARG A 110 -5.32 -12.58 20.81
N ALA A 111 -5.02 -13.32 21.88
CA ALA A 111 -4.47 -12.78 23.10
C ALA A 111 -3.05 -12.22 22.87
N ALA A 112 -2.18 -12.99 22.21
CA ALA A 112 -0.82 -12.58 21.88
C ALA A 112 -0.79 -11.31 21.01
N ALA A 113 -1.66 -11.23 19.99
CA ALA A 113 -1.79 -10.02 19.17
C ALA A 113 -2.27 -8.80 19.97
N SER A 114 -3.13 -9.01 20.97
CA SER A 114 -3.64 -7.92 21.81
C SER A 114 -2.60 -7.38 22.78
N ASP A 115 -1.79 -8.27 23.37
CA ASP A 115 -0.63 -7.90 24.16
C ASP A 115 0.41 -7.14 23.31
N ALA A 116 0.75 -7.68 22.14
CA ALA A 116 1.67 -7.05 21.20
C ALA A 116 1.24 -5.64 20.78
N TRP A 117 -0.05 -5.45 20.48
CA TRP A 117 -0.60 -4.13 20.16
C TRP A 117 -0.52 -3.17 21.35
N SER A 118 -0.73 -3.65 22.57
CA SER A 118 -0.64 -2.81 23.78
C SER A 118 0.79 -2.33 24.00
N LYS A 119 1.77 -3.23 23.83
CA LYS A 119 3.21 -2.89 23.86
C LYS A 119 3.57 -1.88 22.77
N TRP A 120 3.05 -2.06 21.55
CA TRP A 120 3.25 -1.11 20.45
C TRP A 120 2.76 0.28 20.79
N MET A 121 1.52 0.40 21.29
CA MET A 121 0.92 1.70 21.59
C MET A 121 1.73 2.46 22.65
N LEU A 122 2.15 1.77 23.72
CA LEU A 122 3.00 2.37 24.76
C LEU A 122 4.37 2.78 24.22
N PHE A 123 4.99 1.95 23.39
CA PHE A 123 6.28 2.26 22.76
C PHE A 123 6.19 3.47 21.83
N ALA A 124 5.17 3.50 20.97
CA ALA A 124 4.94 4.60 20.04
C ALA A 124 4.65 5.91 20.78
N GLU A 125 3.80 5.87 21.80
CA GLU A 125 3.53 7.02 22.68
C GLU A 125 4.81 7.51 23.37
N GLY A 126 5.66 6.60 23.85
CA GLY A 126 6.96 6.94 24.41
C GLY A 126 7.82 7.76 23.45
N ILE A 127 7.98 7.29 22.21
CA ILE A 127 8.74 8.01 21.16
C ILE A 127 8.10 9.36 20.84
N GLU A 128 6.77 9.41 20.70
CA GLU A 128 6.02 10.65 20.46
C GLU A 128 6.25 11.70 21.57
N ASN A 129 6.48 11.23 22.80
CA ASN A 129 6.78 12.03 23.98
C ASN A 129 8.28 12.23 24.24
N GLY A 130 9.14 11.93 23.27
CA GLY A 130 10.57 12.23 23.33
C GLY A 130 11.45 11.12 23.92
N GLN A 131 10.94 9.90 24.06
CA GLN A 131 11.78 8.75 24.40
C GLN A 131 12.83 8.53 23.31
N VAL A 132 14.10 8.45 23.74
CA VAL A 132 15.24 8.21 22.85
C VAL A 132 15.41 6.71 22.61
N VAL A 133 15.50 6.32 21.34
CA VAL A 133 15.79 4.95 20.88
C VAL A 133 17.01 5.00 19.98
N THR A 134 17.97 4.12 20.21
CA THR A 134 19.25 4.07 19.48
C THR A 134 19.31 2.99 18.41
N GLU A 135 18.41 2.01 18.47
CA GLU A 135 18.39 0.88 17.54
C GLU A 135 17.53 1.17 16.31
N GLU A 136 18.03 0.76 15.15
CA GLU A 136 17.24 0.76 13.92
C GLU A 136 16.15 -0.33 13.97
N PRO A 137 14.97 -0.12 13.34
CA PRO A 137 14.61 1.02 12.49
C PRO A 137 14.03 2.23 13.24
N PHE A 138 13.84 2.14 14.57
CA PHE A 138 13.11 3.17 15.32
C PHE A 138 13.94 4.40 15.68
N LYS A 139 15.28 4.28 15.63
CA LYS A 139 16.20 5.40 15.82
C LYS A 139 15.83 6.61 14.98
N TRP A 140 15.54 6.41 13.70
CA TRP A 140 15.20 7.53 12.81
C TRP A 140 13.99 8.33 13.31
N ALA A 141 12.92 7.66 13.73
CA ALA A 141 11.71 8.34 14.20
C ALA A 141 11.99 9.04 15.53
N SER A 142 12.71 8.38 16.43
CA SER A 142 13.12 8.94 17.73
C SER A 142 13.95 10.23 17.56
N ASP A 143 14.98 10.20 16.71
CA ASP A 143 15.81 11.38 16.42
C ASP A 143 14.96 12.55 15.89
N ARG A 144 13.96 12.26 15.04
CA ARG A 144 13.04 13.28 14.50
C ARG A 144 12.19 13.91 15.58
N TYR A 145 11.64 13.12 16.51
CA TYR A 145 10.88 13.64 17.65
C TYR A 145 11.75 14.50 18.57
N THR A 146 12.97 14.06 18.87
CA THR A 146 13.91 14.86 19.67
C THR A 146 14.25 16.19 19.00
N ALA A 147 14.48 16.20 17.68
CA ALA A 147 14.81 17.41 16.92
C ALA A 147 13.65 18.43 16.85
N LEU A 148 12.40 18.05 17.15
CA LEU A 148 11.25 18.98 17.14
C LEU A 148 11.41 20.13 18.13
N ALA A 149 12.16 19.94 19.22
CA ALA A 149 12.42 20.98 20.20
C ALA A 149 13.22 22.17 19.62
N GLU A 150 14.03 21.91 18.59
CA GLU A 150 14.91 22.90 17.96
C GLU A 150 14.24 23.60 16.76
N GLU A 151 13.16 23.04 16.20
CA GLU A 151 12.48 23.60 15.04
C GLU A 151 11.62 24.81 15.41
N ALA A 152 12.13 26.02 15.21
CA ALA A 152 11.45 27.27 15.58
C ALA A 152 10.19 27.57 14.74
N ASN A 153 10.10 27.07 13.51
CA ASN A 153 8.96 27.30 12.64
C ASN A 153 7.80 26.35 13.02
N PRO A 154 6.67 26.86 13.55
CA PRO A 154 5.57 26.01 14.03
C PRO A 154 4.95 25.16 12.91
N ARG A 155 4.93 25.68 11.67
CA ARG A 155 4.43 24.96 10.49
C ARG A 155 5.36 23.80 10.11
N ALA A 156 6.67 24.02 10.11
CA ALA A 156 7.65 22.96 9.85
C ALA A 156 7.67 21.93 10.99
N ARG A 157 7.55 22.38 12.25
CA ARG A 157 7.50 21.49 13.42
C ARG A 157 6.32 20.52 13.34
N GLU A 158 5.13 21.00 13.01
CA GLU A 158 3.95 20.16 12.85
C GLU A 158 4.10 19.15 11.70
N LEU A 159 4.65 19.58 10.56
CA LEU A 159 4.94 18.70 9.43
C LEU A 159 5.92 17.58 9.82
N LEU A 160 7.02 17.94 10.48
CA LEU A 160 8.04 16.98 10.90
C LEU A 160 7.48 15.98 11.92
N ARG A 161 6.65 16.45 12.87
CA ARG A 161 5.97 15.59 13.85
C ARG A 161 5.06 14.56 13.17
N ARG A 162 4.27 14.99 12.18
CA ARG A 162 3.38 14.11 11.41
C ARG A 162 4.14 13.06 10.60
N THR A 163 5.22 13.49 9.96
CA THR A 163 6.06 12.61 9.16
C THR A 163 6.82 11.62 10.05
N ALA A 164 7.26 12.05 11.24
CA ALA A 164 7.89 11.16 12.22
C ALA A 164 6.92 10.05 12.65
N LYS A 165 5.66 10.38 12.91
CA LYS A 165 4.61 9.40 13.22
C LYS A 165 4.35 8.44 12.06
N ASP A 166 4.23 8.97 10.84
CA ASP A 166 4.02 8.19 9.62
C ASP A 166 5.11 7.12 9.46
N GLN A 167 6.38 7.52 9.56
CA GLN A 167 7.49 6.58 9.44
C GLN A 167 7.56 5.61 10.62
N LEU A 168 7.27 6.05 11.84
CA LEU A 168 7.24 5.18 13.02
C LEU A 168 6.31 3.98 12.83
N TYR A 169 5.08 4.23 12.35
CA TYR A 169 4.11 3.16 12.08
C TYR A 169 4.55 2.24 10.93
N ARG A 170 5.23 2.77 9.92
CA ARG A 170 5.79 1.96 8.82
C ARG A 170 6.96 1.08 9.26
N TYR A 171 7.81 1.59 10.13
CA TYR A 171 8.91 0.82 10.70
C TYR A 171 8.42 -0.35 11.56
N ALA A 172 7.23 -0.26 12.14
CA ALA A 172 6.62 -1.35 12.90
C ALA A 172 6.47 -2.66 12.09
N PHE A 173 6.25 -2.58 10.77
CA PHE A 173 6.12 -3.77 9.92
C PHE A 173 7.40 -4.61 9.84
N SER A 174 8.57 -4.00 10.00
CA SER A 174 9.87 -4.67 9.93
C SER A 174 10.57 -4.78 11.29
N GLY A 175 10.43 -3.77 12.15
CA GLY A 175 11.08 -3.70 13.46
C GLY A 175 10.20 -4.09 14.64
N GLY A 176 8.90 -4.31 14.44
CA GLY A 176 7.95 -4.48 15.55
C GLY A 176 8.26 -5.63 16.51
N ALA A 177 8.91 -6.69 16.04
CA ALA A 177 9.37 -7.80 16.89
C ALA A 177 10.39 -7.36 17.97
N GLN A 178 11.11 -6.25 17.77
CA GLN A 178 11.97 -5.66 18.80
C GLN A 178 11.17 -5.08 19.98
N VAL A 179 9.88 -4.78 19.78
CA VAL A 179 8.99 -4.17 20.77
C VAL A 179 8.14 -5.23 21.47
N TRP A 180 7.50 -6.12 20.69
CA TRP A 180 6.55 -7.10 21.24
C TRP A 180 7.04 -8.54 21.27
N GLY A 181 8.21 -8.84 20.70
CA GLY A 181 8.76 -10.19 20.60
C GLY A 181 8.27 -10.97 19.38
N GLU A 182 8.69 -12.24 19.28
CA GLU A 182 8.24 -13.13 18.21
C GLU A 182 6.78 -13.53 18.39
N LEU A 183 6.05 -13.61 17.27
CA LEU A 183 4.64 -13.96 17.22
C LEU A 183 4.44 -15.18 16.31
N SER A 184 3.40 -15.96 16.58
CA SER A 184 2.90 -16.94 15.60
C SER A 184 2.51 -16.22 14.29
N PRO A 185 2.49 -16.91 13.13
CA PRO A 185 2.03 -16.31 11.89
C PRO A 185 0.64 -15.66 11.98
N ALA A 186 -0.30 -16.31 12.67
CA ALA A 186 -1.65 -15.80 12.85
C ALA A 186 -1.72 -14.59 13.81
N ALA A 187 -0.97 -14.61 14.91
CA ALA A 187 -0.88 -13.44 15.80
C ALA A 187 -0.21 -12.25 15.08
N LYS A 188 0.83 -12.51 14.29
CA LYS A 188 1.50 -11.49 13.45
C LYS A 188 0.53 -10.88 12.44
N GLU A 189 -0.28 -11.68 11.76
CA GLU A 189 -1.26 -11.18 10.81
C GLU A 189 -2.30 -10.26 11.48
N ARG A 190 -2.75 -10.60 12.69
CA ARG A 190 -3.64 -9.74 13.48
C ARG A 190 -3.01 -8.39 13.84
N VAL A 191 -1.75 -8.39 14.28
CA VAL A 191 -1.01 -7.14 14.56
C VAL A 191 -0.82 -6.33 13.29
N ASN A 192 -0.45 -6.97 12.17
CA ASN A 192 -0.34 -6.33 10.87
C ASN A 192 -1.65 -5.70 10.43
N GLY A 193 -2.80 -6.36 10.61
CA GLY A 193 -4.11 -5.78 10.32
C GLY A 193 -4.37 -4.48 11.10
N ARG A 194 -4.01 -4.45 12.39
CA ARG A 194 -4.11 -3.23 13.22
C ARG A 194 -3.16 -2.13 12.74
N LEU A 195 -1.91 -2.48 12.40
CA LEU A 195 -0.93 -1.56 11.84
C LEU A 195 -1.37 -0.99 10.48
N ILE A 196 -1.88 -1.82 9.58
CA ILE A 196 -2.39 -1.42 8.25
C ILE A 196 -3.51 -0.40 8.42
N ARG A 197 -4.49 -0.69 9.30
CA ARG A 197 -5.58 0.24 9.58
C ARG A 197 -5.05 1.55 10.17
N ALA A 198 -4.20 1.50 11.18
CA ALA A 198 -3.69 2.69 11.84
C ALA A 198 -2.84 3.55 10.90
N THR A 199 -2.02 2.92 10.07
CA THR A 199 -1.23 3.58 9.01
C THR A 199 -2.14 4.26 7.99
N CYS A 200 -3.18 3.56 7.51
CA CYS A 200 -4.16 4.16 6.58
C CYS A 200 -4.85 5.39 7.17
N MET A 201 -5.29 5.32 8.43
CA MET A 201 -5.91 6.45 9.12
C MET A 201 -4.94 7.62 9.23
N LEU A 202 -3.70 7.34 9.61
CA LEU A 202 -2.64 8.34 9.71
C LEU A 202 -2.35 9.01 8.35
N ASP A 203 -2.33 8.24 7.27
CA ASP A 203 -2.16 8.77 5.91
C ASP A 203 -3.31 9.69 5.50
N HIS A 204 -4.54 9.31 5.83
CA HIS A 204 -5.71 10.15 5.60
C HIS A 204 -5.60 11.47 6.38
N ASP A 205 -5.36 11.41 7.69
CA ASP A 205 -5.23 12.59 8.54
C ASP A 205 -4.07 13.51 8.12
N ASN A 206 -2.96 12.92 7.67
CA ASN A 206 -1.81 13.63 7.13
C ASN A 206 -2.12 14.29 5.79
N THR A 207 -2.84 13.59 4.92
CA THR A 207 -3.25 14.10 3.61
C THR A 207 -4.19 15.29 3.75
N GLU A 208 -5.21 15.20 4.61
CA GLU A 208 -6.15 16.31 4.84
C GLU A 208 -5.45 17.53 5.44
N TRP A 209 -4.56 17.32 6.40
CA TRP A 209 -3.78 18.41 6.97
C TRP A 209 -2.86 19.06 5.93
N LEU A 210 -2.14 18.27 5.13
CA LEU A 210 -1.19 18.79 4.15
C LEU A 210 -1.90 19.57 3.04
N LYS A 211 -3.09 19.12 2.60
CA LYS A 211 -3.93 19.88 1.66
C LYS A 211 -4.26 21.27 2.19
N ALA A 212 -4.77 21.33 3.42
CA ALA A 212 -5.18 22.58 4.03
C ALA A 212 -3.98 23.52 4.20
N ASP A 213 -2.85 22.99 4.67
CA ASP A 213 -1.63 23.77 4.86
C ASP A 213 -1.06 24.30 3.54
N VAL A 214 -0.91 23.44 2.52
CA VAL A 214 -0.37 23.84 1.21
C VAL A 214 -1.28 24.85 0.52
N ALA A 215 -2.60 24.70 0.63
CA ALA A 215 -3.56 25.66 0.08
C ALA A 215 -3.44 27.05 0.73
N ALA A 216 -3.14 27.11 2.02
CA ALA A 216 -2.99 28.37 2.75
C ALA A 216 -1.60 29.01 2.58
N ASN A 217 -0.55 28.20 2.52
CA ASN A 217 0.83 28.65 2.74
C ASN A 217 1.80 28.31 1.61
N GLY A 218 1.35 27.69 0.52
CA GLY A 218 2.20 27.21 -0.57
C GLY A 218 3.03 25.98 -0.21
N TRP A 219 3.91 25.54 -1.12
CA TRP A 219 4.71 24.33 -0.90
C TRP A 219 5.94 24.55 -0.02
N TYR A 220 6.42 23.48 0.63
CA TYR A 220 7.65 23.46 1.42
C TYR A 220 8.89 23.35 0.51
N THR A 221 9.46 24.48 0.10
CA THR A 221 10.70 24.51 -0.67
C THR A 221 11.93 24.46 0.25
N ILE A 222 13.04 23.98 -0.29
CA ILE A 222 14.34 23.95 0.41
C ILE A 222 14.76 25.36 0.84
N PRO A 223 14.72 26.41 -0.01
CA PRO A 223 15.13 27.75 0.42
C PRO A 223 14.23 28.34 1.52
N ALA A 224 12.94 28.01 1.54
CA ALA A 224 12.00 28.59 2.49
C ALA A 224 11.93 27.84 3.84
N THR A 225 12.07 26.51 3.80
CA THR A 225 11.77 25.64 4.96
C THR A 225 12.86 24.62 5.26
N GLY A 226 13.93 24.60 4.48
CA GLY A 226 15.02 23.63 4.61
C GLY A 226 14.69 22.27 4.00
N ALA A 227 15.74 21.46 3.79
CA ALA A 227 15.64 20.17 3.13
C ALA A 227 14.81 19.15 3.91
N ALA A 228 14.86 19.18 5.24
CA ALA A 228 14.09 18.27 6.09
C ALA A 228 12.57 18.47 5.91
N ALA A 229 12.08 19.70 6.06
CA ALA A 229 10.66 20.00 5.87
C ALA A 229 10.22 19.75 4.42
N SER A 230 11.01 20.19 3.43
CA SER A 230 10.71 19.94 2.02
C SER A 230 10.56 18.44 1.71
N ASN A 231 11.45 17.61 2.24
CA ASN A 231 11.39 16.16 2.08
C ASN A 231 10.19 15.54 2.82
N SER A 232 9.87 16.01 4.03
CA SER A 232 8.73 15.55 4.81
C SER A 232 7.38 15.85 4.14
N ALA A 233 7.23 17.04 3.55
CA ALA A 233 6.02 17.40 2.81
C ALA A 233 5.82 16.49 1.59
N TRP A 234 6.90 16.22 0.85
CA TRP A 234 6.87 15.26 -0.23
C TRP A 234 6.50 13.86 0.27
N LEU A 235 7.11 13.38 1.36
CA LEU A 235 6.87 12.02 1.85
C LEU A 235 5.41 11.79 2.27
N MET A 236 4.77 12.79 2.90
CA MET A 236 3.34 12.74 3.19
C MET A 236 2.49 12.71 1.91
N ALA A 237 2.84 13.50 0.88
CA ALA A 237 2.14 13.43 -0.40
C ALA A 237 2.37 12.09 -1.14
N GLN A 238 3.57 11.51 -1.03
CA GLN A 238 3.92 10.20 -1.57
C GLN A 238 3.05 9.08 -0.98
N HIS A 239 2.62 9.21 0.28
CA HIS A 239 1.76 8.23 0.96
C HIS A 239 0.25 8.52 0.84
N ALA A 240 -0.14 9.57 0.14
CA ALA A 240 -1.55 9.89 -0.12
C ALA A 240 -2.18 8.97 -1.20
N ASP A 241 -1.98 7.65 -1.11
CA ASP A 241 -2.37 6.68 -2.14
C ASP A 241 -3.88 6.57 -2.33
N ASN A 242 -4.62 6.83 -1.24
CA ASN A 242 -6.08 6.93 -1.25
C ASN A 242 -6.58 8.30 -1.77
N ASP A 243 -5.70 9.23 -2.15
CA ASP A 243 -6.07 10.48 -2.81
C ASP A 243 -5.18 10.78 -4.02
N ARG A 244 -5.52 10.12 -5.13
CA ARG A 244 -4.83 10.23 -6.41
C ARG A 244 -4.90 11.63 -7.01
N ASP A 245 -6.00 12.36 -6.78
CA ASP A 245 -6.14 13.74 -7.26
C ASP A 245 -5.20 14.68 -6.53
N PHE A 246 -5.01 14.49 -5.23
CA PHE A 246 -4.03 15.23 -4.46
C PHE A 246 -2.61 14.92 -4.92
N GLN A 247 -2.25 13.65 -5.13
CA GLN A 247 -0.94 13.28 -5.67
C GLN A 247 -0.66 13.96 -7.02
N ARG A 248 -1.64 14.02 -7.94
CA ARG A 248 -1.52 14.76 -9.21
C ARG A 248 -1.27 16.26 -9.02
N ARG A 249 -2.02 16.90 -8.11
CA ARG A 249 -1.85 18.34 -7.82
C ARG A 249 -0.46 18.63 -7.26
N VAL A 250 0.00 17.80 -6.32
CA VAL A 250 1.35 17.95 -5.75
C VAL A 250 2.41 17.71 -6.83
N LEU A 251 2.25 16.71 -7.68
CA LEU A 251 3.18 16.43 -8.77
C LEU A 251 3.34 17.63 -9.72
N ALA A 252 2.23 18.30 -10.08
CA ALA A 252 2.25 19.53 -10.88
C ALA A 252 2.95 20.70 -10.16
N ILE A 253 2.86 20.77 -8.82
CA ILE A 253 3.60 21.74 -8.01
C ILE A 253 5.10 21.42 -8.00
N LEU A 254 5.46 20.14 -7.86
CA LEU A 254 6.85 19.70 -7.74
C LEU A 254 7.63 19.81 -9.05
N GLU A 255 6.99 19.68 -10.20
CA GLU A 255 7.66 19.71 -11.51
C GLU A 255 8.53 20.97 -11.74
N PRO A 256 7.99 22.21 -11.64
CA PRO A 256 8.81 23.40 -11.79
C PRO A 256 9.82 23.59 -10.66
N LEU A 257 9.51 23.13 -9.44
CA LEU A 257 10.40 23.22 -8.28
C LEU A 257 11.59 22.26 -8.36
N ALA A 258 11.42 21.11 -8.99
CA ALA A 258 12.52 20.19 -9.30
C ALA A 258 13.44 20.81 -10.34
N ALA A 259 12.88 21.45 -11.37
CA ALA A 259 13.65 22.12 -12.41
C ALA A 259 14.45 23.33 -11.88
N SER A 260 13.92 24.06 -10.89
CA SER A 260 14.63 25.18 -10.26
C SER A 260 15.62 24.77 -9.16
N GLY A 261 15.61 23.50 -8.72
CA GLY A 261 16.42 23.03 -7.60
C GLY A 261 15.88 23.42 -6.21
N ASP A 262 14.62 23.87 -6.14
CA ASP A 262 13.95 24.25 -4.90
C ASP A 262 13.43 23.04 -4.11
N ILE A 263 13.45 21.85 -4.70
CA ILE A 263 13.24 20.56 -4.05
C ILE A 263 14.29 19.55 -4.53
N ARG A 264 14.38 18.40 -3.86
CA ARG A 264 15.21 17.28 -4.35
C ARG A 264 14.56 16.67 -5.60
N PRO A 265 15.25 16.55 -6.75
CA PRO A 265 14.64 16.03 -7.98
C PRO A 265 14.15 14.58 -7.84
N ALA A 266 14.81 13.78 -6.99
CA ALA A 266 14.35 12.46 -6.59
C ALA A 266 12.89 12.44 -6.11
N ASN A 267 12.44 13.46 -5.38
CA ASN A 267 11.08 13.54 -4.84
C ASN A 267 10.06 13.63 -5.98
N TYR A 268 10.35 14.42 -7.02
CA TYR A 268 9.51 14.45 -8.22
C TYR A 268 9.49 13.09 -8.93
N ALA A 269 10.65 12.45 -9.10
CA ALA A 269 10.75 11.16 -9.79
C ALA A 269 9.92 10.05 -9.15
N TYR A 270 10.00 9.90 -7.83
CA TYR A 270 9.22 8.90 -7.09
C TYR A 270 7.71 9.19 -7.10
N LEU A 271 7.32 10.47 -7.00
CA LEU A 271 5.90 10.83 -7.05
C LEU A 271 5.34 10.66 -8.47
N TRP A 272 6.14 10.99 -9.51
CA TRP A 272 5.76 10.79 -10.91
C TRP A 272 5.42 9.32 -11.17
N ASP A 273 6.33 8.41 -10.83
CA ASP A 273 6.09 6.99 -11.03
C ASP A 273 4.90 6.49 -10.20
N ARG A 274 4.73 6.96 -8.96
CA ARG A 274 3.59 6.56 -8.14
C ARG A 274 2.26 7.05 -8.71
N VAL A 275 2.21 8.25 -9.27
CA VAL A 275 1.04 8.76 -10.00
C VAL A 275 0.80 7.93 -11.27
N ALA A 276 1.83 7.65 -12.05
CA ALA A 276 1.70 6.83 -13.26
C ALA A 276 1.17 5.42 -12.97
N VAL A 277 1.77 4.71 -12.01
CA VAL A 277 1.40 3.32 -11.69
C VAL A 277 -0.03 3.21 -11.20
N GLY A 278 -0.48 4.02 -10.25
CA GLY A 278 -1.87 3.95 -9.80
C GLY A 278 -2.87 4.58 -10.78
N GLU A 279 -2.42 5.11 -11.92
CA GLU A 279 -3.25 5.39 -13.10
C GLU A 279 -3.21 4.27 -14.14
N ASN A 280 -2.53 3.16 -13.83
CA ASN A 280 -2.24 2.06 -14.75
C ASN A 280 -1.48 2.51 -16.01
N ARG A 281 -0.64 3.54 -15.88
CA ARG A 281 0.28 3.98 -16.92
C ARG A 281 1.69 3.45 -16.68
N PRO A 282 2.49 3.28 -17.74
CA PRO A 282 3.92 3.01 -17.58
C PRO A 282 4.60 4.12 -16.76
N GLN A 283 5.58 3.74 -15.94
CA GLN A 283 6.37 4.65 -15.11
C GLN A 283 7.69 5.01 -15.79
N ARG A 284 8.36 6.06 -15.33
CA ARG A 284 9.55 6.61 -15.98
C ARG A 284 10.87 6.19 -15.32
N TYR A 285 10.90 6.15 -13.99
CA TYR A 285 12.16 6.02 -13.24
C TYR A 285 12.33 4.65 -12.55
N ALA A 286 11.38 3.72 -12.73
CA ALA A 286 11.39 2.39 -12.14
C ALA A 286 11.44 2.38 -10.60
N THR A 287 10.77 3.34 -9.96
CA THR A 287 10.73 3.45 -8.49
C THR A 287 9.57 2.69 -7.85
N GLN A 288 8.61 2.22 -8.65
CA GLN A 288 7.45 1.45 -8.21
C GLN A 288 7.51 0.04 -8.77
N GLY A 289 7.02 -0.94 -8.02
CA GLY A 289 7.07 -2.34 -8.44
C GLY A 289 6.54 -3.27 -7.38
N GLN A 290 6.71 -4.56 -7.62
CA GLN A 290 6.13 -5.60 -6.79
C GLN A 290 7.06 -6.80 -6.69
N CYS A 291 6.87 -7.57 -5.62
CA CYS A 291 7.46 -8.90 -5.54
C CYS A 291 6.76 -9.81 -6.55
N VAL A 292 7.54 -10.43 -7.44
CA VAL A 292 7.04 -11.38 -8.45
C VAL A 292 7.40 -12.83 -8.09
N ALA A 293 8.37 -13.01 -7.20
CA ALA A 293 8.74 -14.28 -6.60
C ALA A 293 9.49 -14.03 -5.28
N ALA A 294 9.72 -15.09 -4.50
CA ALA A 294 10.54 -15.03 -3.30
C ALA A 294 11.93 -14.45 -3.61
N GLY A 295 12.31 -13.39 -2.89
CA GLY A 295 13.56 -12.67 -3.08
C GLY A 295 13.67 -11.89 -4.39
N ARG A 296 12.59 -11.76 -5.16
CA ARG A 296 12.60 -11.10 -6.48
C ARG A 296 11.55 -10.00 -6.58
N TRP A 297 12.06 -8.77 -6.67
CA TRP A 297 11.28 -7.57 -6.95
C TRP A 297 11.51 -7.14 -8.40
N GLU A 298 10.44 -6.76 -9.08
CA GLU A 298 10.53 -6.18 -10.43
C GLU A 298 9.77 -4.84 -10.48
N PRO A 299 10.28 -3.87 -11.26
CA PRO A 299 9.53 -2.64 -11.50
C PRO A 299 8.27 -2.93 -12.30
N ASN A 300 7.22 -2.13 -12.08
CA ASN A 300 6.09 -2.09 -13.00
C ASN A 300 6.52 -1.57 -14.39
N THR A 301 5.64 -1.74 -15.38
CA THR A 301 5.88 -1.37 -16.79
C THR A 301 6.54 0.00 -16.95
N LEU A 302 7.59 0.08 -17.77
CA LEU A 302 8.35 1.31 -18.02
C LEU A 302 7.88 2.01 -19.30
N GLU A 303 7.92 3.35 -19.30
CA GLU A 303 7.71 4.18 -20.49
C GLU A 303 8.77 3.88 -21.57
N ASP A 304 10.03 3.80 -21.15
CA ASP A 304 11.20 3.58 -22.02
C ASP A 304 12.29 2.83 -21.24
N PRO A 305 12.38 1.48 -21.36
CA PRO A 305 13.39 0.68 -20.68
C PRO A 305 14.83 1.04 -21.05
N ASP A 306 15.09 1.51 -22.28
CA ASP A 306 16.43 1.81 -22.76
C ASP A 306 16.98 3.11 -22.16
N ARG A 307 16.08 4.01 -21.73
CA ARG A 307 16.44 5.31 -21.13
C ARG A 307 16.41 5.34 -19.61
N VAL A 308 15.92 4.30 -18.94
CA VAL A 308 15.67 4.32 -17.49
C VAL A 308 16.91 4.69 -16.68
N GLU A 309 18.09 4.17 -17.02
CA GLU A 309 19.32 4.47 -16.28
C GLU A 309 19.76 5.93 -16.43
N ALA A 310 19.65 6.49 -17.63
CA ALA A 310 19.95 7.91 -17.86
C ALA A 310 19.00 8.81 -17.05
N LEU A 311 17.71 8.49 -17.06
CA LEU A 311 16.69 9.22 -16.31
C LEU A 311 16.90 9.13 -14.79
N ARG A 312 17.32 7.97 -14.28
CA ARG A 312 17.65 7.78 -12.85
C ARG A 312 18.90 8.56 -12.44
N ALA A 313 19.89 8.66 -13.33
CA ALA A 313 21.09 9.46 -13.11
C ALA A 313 20.78 10.96 -13.04
N GLU A 314 19.89 11.47 -13.92
CA GLU A 314 19.46 12.88 -13.94
C GLU A 314 18.83 13.34 -12.60
N VAL A 315 18.20 12.43 -11.87
CA VAL A 315 17.52 12.73 -10.58
C VAL A 315 18.24 12.14 -9.37
N GLU A 316 19.45 11.61 -9.56
CA GLU A 316 20.36 11.13 -8.51
C GLU A 316 19.78 10.03 -7.60
N ILE A 317 19.04 9.06 -8.16
CA ILE A 317 18.41 7.96 -7.38
C ILE A 317 19.12 6.61 -7.46
N GLY A 318 20.36 6.61 -7.98
CA GLY A 318 21.18 5.40 -8.17
C GLY A 318 20.68 4.52 -9.31
N THR A 319 21.43 3.46 -9.63
CA THR A 319 21.08 2.56 -10.74
C THR A 319 19.83 1.72 -10.45
N LEU A 320 19.16 1.20 -11.47
CA LEU A 320 18.03 0.29 -11.27
C LEU A 320 18.50 -1.00 -10.59
N ALA A 321 19.67 -1.53 -10.97
CA ALA A 321 20.23 -2.75 -10.39
C ALA A 321 20.48 -2.63 -8.87
N GLU A 322 21.04 -1.52 -8.40
CA GLU A 322 21.23 -1.26 -6.97
C GLU A 322 19.89 -1.14 -6.24
N TYR A 323 18.89 -0.52 -6.86
CA TYR A 323 17.56 -0.40 -6.30
C TYR A 323 16.88 -1.77 -6.18
N GLN A 324 16.91 -2.58 -7.25
CA GLN A 324 16.38 -3.94 -7.24
C GLN A 324 17.04 -4.80 -6.16
N THR A 325 18.36 -4.70 -6.00
CA THR A 325 19.10 -5.42 -4.94
C THR A 325 18.57 -5.09 -3.55
N ARG A 326 18.30 -3.81 -3.26
CA ARG A 326 17.68 -3.41 -1.98
C ARG A 326 16.25 -3.96 -1.85
N MET A 327 15.46 -3.86 -2.92
CA MET A 327 14.06 -4.27 -2.92
C MET A 327 13.87 -5.79 -2.84
N HIS A 328 14.81 -6.58 -3.36
CA HIS A 328 14.82 -8.05 -3.25
C HIS A 328 14.74 -8.53 -1.80
N GLY A 329 15.39 -7.83 -0.87
CA GLY A 329 15.33 -8.15 0.57
C GLY A 329 13.92 -8.11 1.13
N HIS A 330 13.08 -7.19 0.65
CA HIS A 330 11.67 -7.06 1.05
C HIS A 330 10.78 -8.16 0.46
N CYS A 331 11.25 -8.93 -0.53
CA CYS A 331 10.49 -9.99 -1.20
C CYS A 331 10.81 -11.39 -0.70
N THR A 332 11.70 -11.55 0.29
CA THR A 332 12.14 -12.87 0.80
C THR A 332 10.99 -13.75 1.29
N GLY A 333 9.96 -13.16 1.91
CA GLY A 333 8.76 -13.86 2.39
C GLY A 333 7.61 -13.96 1.39
N PHE A 334 7.81 -13.65 0.11
CA PHE A 334 6.72 -13.65 -0.88
C PHE A 334 6.21 -15.08 -1.16
N GLY A 335 4.94 -15.34 -0.80
CA GLY A 335 4.30 -16.65 -0.90
C GLY A 335 3.37 -16.87 -2.11
N GLY A 336 3.15 -15.83 -2.93
CA GLY A 336 2.20 -15.85 -4.05
C GLY A 336 0.76 -15.48 -3.66
#